data_AF-X0VJS2-F1
#
_entry.id   AF-X0VJS2-F1
#
_cell.length_a   1.000
_cell.length_b   1.000
_cell.length_c   1.000
_cell.angle_alpha   90.00
_cell.angle_beta   90.00
_cell.angle_gamma   90.00
#
_symmetry.space_group_name_H-M   'P 1'
#
loop_
_entity.id
_entity.type
_entity.pdbx_description
1 polymer ?
#
loop_
_entity_poly.entity_id
_entity_poly.type
_entity_poly.pdbx_seq_one_letter_code
_entity_poly.pdbx_strand_id
1 'polypeptide(L)'
;KANLIDEYKLRNRWEKRFYPNKTIDDKMKRLDNIPTKERAVEKFIDPERYGWEHRYYKALFNIDINNYWRKKICMNYLEGLEWTMKYYTTKCSSWTWCYKYDYPPLWKDLVKYIPSWDTTMIEENDSKPILPEIQLAYVLPRPSLKLLPSAFYEKLMSDRKQNYPISCKIHWAFCKYFWESHAELPPIDIDDLKELFSNSQK
;
A
#
# COMPACT_ATOMS: atom_id res chain seq x y z
N LYS A 1 10.53 13.98 15.53
CA LYS A 1 11.38 12.91 16.10
C LYS A 1 10.79 12.33 17.39
N ALA A 2 10.34 13.15 18.35
CA ALA A 2 9.75 12.71 19.62
C ALA A 2 8.63 11.65 19.44
N ASN A 3 7.60 11.94 18.63
CA ASN A 3 6.48 11.02 18.41
C ASN A 3 6.90 9.62 17.92
N LEU A 4 7.89 9.55 17.03
CA LEU A 4 8.39 8.27 16.51
C LEU A 4 9.15 7.49 17.60
N ILE A 5 9.91 8.17 18.46
CA ILE A 5 10.59 7.51 19.58
C ILE A 5 9.57 6.93 20.58
N ASP A 6 8.50 7.66 20.86
CA ASP A 6 7.47 7.19 21.79
C ASP A 6 6.69 5.99 21.23
N GLU A 7 6.45 5.96 19.91
CA GLU A 7 5.92 4.78 19.22
C GLU A 7 6.86 3.57 19.38
N TYR A 8 8.17 3.75 19.23
CA TYR A 8 9.14 2.67 19.45
C TYR A 8 9.13 2.15 20.89
N LYS A 9 9.04 3.04 21.90
CA LYS A 9 8.91 2.63 23.30
C LYS A 9 7.63 1.81 23.53
N LEU A 10 6.51 2.23 22.96
CA LEU A 10 5.24 1.52 23.04
C LEU A 10 5.35 0.12 22.42
N ARG A 11 5.90 0.03 21.22
CA ARG A 11 6.10 -1.24 20.52
C ARG A 11 7.09 -2.17 21.22
N ASN A 12 8.14 -1.64 21.85
CA ASN A 12 9.05 -2.44 22.69
C ASN A 12 8.32 -3.08 23.88
N ARG A 13 7.28 -2.44 24.43
CA ARG A 13 6.42 -3.05 25.45
C ARG A 13 5.54 -4.16 24.87
N TRP A 14 4.99 -3.96 23.66
CA TRP A 14 4.17 -4.98 22.99
C TRP A 14 4.97 -6.21 22.58
N GLU A 15 6.21 -6.01 22.13
CA GLU A 15 7.14 -7.08 21.77
C GLU A 15 7.41 -8.04 22.93
N LYS A 16 7.42 -7.53 24.18
CA LYS A 16 7.62 -8.35 25.39
C LYS A 16 6.39 -9.13 25.84
N ARG A 17 5.19 -8.88 25.28
CA ARG A 17 3.97 -9.58 25.69
C ARG A 17 4.06 -11.08 25.44
N PHE A 18 3.66 -11.90 26.40
CA PHE A 18 3.61 -13.33 26.19
C PHE A 18 2.29 -13.75 25.56
N TYR A 19 2.36 -14.62 24.55
CA TYR A 19 1.20 -15.28 23.95
C TYR A 19 1.38 -16.79 24.09
N PRO A 20 0.51 -17.48 24.86
CA PRO A 20 0.51 -18.94 24.97
C PRO A 20 0.37 -19.62 23.60
N ASN A 21 0.66 -20.92 23.50
CA ASN A 21 0.59 -21.70 22.26
C ASN A 21 -0.17 -23.03 22.43
N LYS A 22 -1.15 -23.07 23.34
CA LYS A 22 -1.81 -24.32 23.72
C LYS A 22 -3.05 -24.56 22.88
N THR A 23 -3.93 -23.57 22.80
CA THR A 23 -5.22 -23.67 22.09
C THR A 23 -5.13 -23.18 20.65
N ILE A 24 -6.20 -23.38 19.87
CA ILE A 24 -6.32 -22.77 18.53
C ILE A 24 -6.40 -21.24 18.67
N ASP A 25 -7.15 -20.73 19.64
CA ASP A 25 -7.26 -19.30 19.90
C ASP A 25 -5.91 -18.67 20.27
N ASP A 26 -5.09 -19.40 21.04
CA ASP A 26 -3.74 -19.00 21.37
C ASP A 26 -2.88 -18.86 20.10
N LYS A 27 -2.96 -19.84 19.20
CA LYS A 27 -2.27 -19.82 17.90
C LYS A 27 -2.75 -18.67 17.02
N MET A 28 -4.06 -18.42 16.95
CA MET A 28 -4.64 -17.29 16.22
C MET A 28 -4.17 -15.96 16.79
N LYS A 29 -4.21 -15.78 18.12
CA LYS A 29 -3.66 -14.59 18.78
C LYS A 29 -2.18 -14.40 18.48
N ARG A 30 -1.38 -15.47 18.45
CA ARG A 30 0.02 -15.39 18.05
C ARG A 30 0.18 -14.89 16.62
N LEU A 31 -0.55 -15.49 15.68
CA LEU A 31 -0.56 -15.10 14.26
C LEU A 31 -0.91 -13.62 14.11
N ASP A 32 -2.02 -13.19 14.72
CA ASP A 32 -2.47 -11.81 14.67
C ASP A 32 -1.46 -10.84 15.24
N ASN A 33 -0.63 -11.23 16.22
CA ASN A 33 0.33 -10.34 16.86
C ASN A 33 1.76 -10.48 16.31
N ILE A 34 2.00 -11.27 15.25
CA ILE A 34 3.32 -11.41 14.59
C ILE A 34 3.97 -10.06 14.30
N PRO A 35 3.26 -9.04 13.77
CA PRO A 35 3.90 -7.75 13.46
C PRO A 35 4.56 -7.07 14.66
N THR A 36 4.01 -7.23 15.86
CA THR A 36 4.63 -6.69 17.09
C THR A 36 5.81 -7.51 17.61
N LYS A 37 5.97 -8.75 17.14
CA LYS A 37 7.08 -9.65 17.51
C LYS A 37 8.23 -9.54 16.52
N GLU A 38 7.92 -9.62 15.24
CA GLU A 38 8.90 -9.66 14.15
C GLU A 38 9.16 -8.26 13.61
N ARG A 39 9.87 -7.46 14.41
CA ARG A 39 10.12 -6.04 14.17
C ARG A 39 11.50 -5.75 13.57
N ALA A 40 12.02 -6.66 12.74
CA ALA A 40 13.38 -6.53 12.20
C ALA A 40 13.58 -5.23 11.39
N VAL A 41 12.60 -4.86 10.56
CA VAL A 41 12.61 -3.63 9.76
C VAL A 41 12.65 -2.38 10.64
N GLU A 42 11.80 -2.31 11.67
CA GLU A 42 11.78 -1.18 12.60
C GLU A 42 13.10 -1.05 13.37
N LYS A 43 13.65 -2.17 13.85
CA LYS A 43 14.95 -2.21 14.53
C LYS A 43 16.10 -1.80 13.61
N PHE A 44 16.00 -2.07 12.31
CA PHE A 44 16.96 -1.57 11.33
C PHE A 44 16.86 -0.06 11.13
N ILE A 45 15.63 0.49 11.07
CA ILE A 45 15.40 1.92 10.90
C ILE A 45 16.01 2.69 12.09
N ASP A 46 15.69 2.29 13.31
CA ASP A 46 16.22 2.84 14.58
C ASP A 46 16.30 4.39 14.59
N PRO A 47 15.25 5.09 15.07
CA PRO A 47 15.19 6.55 15.06
C PRO A 47 16.19 7.23 16.01
N GLU A 48 16.81 6.49 16.94
CA GLU A 48 17.79 7.06 17.87
C GLU A 48 19.15 7.25 17.21
N ARG A 49 19.53 6.31 16.32
CA ARG A 49 20.78 6.36 15.57
C ARG A 49 20.80 7.43 14.48
N TYR A 50 21.95 8.07 14.29
CA TYR A 50 22.17 9.01 13.18
C TYR A 50 21.88 8.34 11.81
N GLY A 51 21.35 9.11 10.86
CA GLY A 51 21.00 8.61 9.52
C GLY A 51 19.77 7.70 9.43
N TRP A 52 18.95 7.60 10.49
CA TRP A 52 17.74 6.76 10.50
C TRP A 52 16.73 7.07 9.39
N GLU A 53 16.69 8.32 8.95
CA GLU A 53 15.80 8.77 7.88
C GLU A 53 16.16 8.11 6.55
N HIS A 54 17.46 7.93 6.28
CA HIS A 54 17.90 7.19 5.10
C HIS A 54 17.48 5.72 5.21
N ARG A 55 17.62 5.12 6.39
CA ARG A 55 17.17 3.74 6.64
C ARG A 55 15.65 3.60 6.53
N TYR A 56 14.88 4.61 6.95
CA TYR A 56 13.42 4.66 6.81
C TYR A 56 13.01 4.54 5.35
N TYR A 57 13.50 5.45 4.50
CA TYR A 57 13.16 5.40 3.07
C TYR A 57 13.76 4.18 2.37
N LYS A 58 14.97 3.75 2.74
CA LYS A 58 15.58 2.55 2.17
C LYS A 58 14.79 1.30 2.49
N ALA A 59 14.33 1.14 3.73
CA ALA A 59 13.65 -0.08 4.17
C ALA A 59 12.18 -0.12 3.75
N LEU A 60 11.48 1.01 3.76
CA LEU A 60 10.03 1.06 3.51
C LEU A 60 9.67 1.40 2.07
N PHE A 61 10.52 2.15 1.37
CA PHE A 61 10.27 2.56 -0.02
C PHE A 61 11.22 1.88 -1.01
N ASN A 62 12.24 1.16 -0.52
CA ASN A 62 13.32 0.60 -1.33
C ASN A 62 14.03 1.66 -2.20
N ILE A 63 14.20 2.88 -1.68
CA ILE A 63 14.78 4.02 -2.40
C ILE A 63 15.93 4.63 -1.60
N ASP A 64 17.01 5.00 -2.30
CA ASP A 64 18.06 5.85 -1.75
C ASP A 64 17.60 7.32 -1.81
N ILE A 65 17.31 7.87 -0.64
CA ILE A 65 16.57 9.12 -0.52
C ILE A 65 17.42 10.34 -0.91
N ASN A 66 16.88 11.15 -1.82
CA ASN A 66 17.45 12.45 -2.23
C ASN A 66 16.34 13.52 -2.31
N ASN A 67 16.69 14.76 -2.64
CA ASN A 67 15.72 15.86 -2.70
C ASN A 67 14.61 15.64 -3.75
N TYR A 68 14.93 15.00 -4.87
CA TYR A 68 13.96 14.65 -5.90
C TYR A 68 12.92 13.67 -5.36
N TRP A 69 13.37 12.57 -4.75
CA TRP A 69 12.47 11.55 -4.19
C TRP A 69 11.66 12.06 -3.01
N ARG A 70 12.25 12.87 -2.12
CA ARG A 70 11.49 13.52 -1.03
C ARG A 70 10.34 14.35 -1.59
N LYS A 71 10.62 15.24 -2.55
CA LYS A 71 9.58 16.04 -3.20
C LYS A 71 8.52 15.16 -3.84
N LYS A 72 8.92 14.15 -4.61
CA LYS A 72 8.00 13.26 -5.33
C LYS A 72 7.05 12.50 -4.40
N ILE A 73 7.56 11.94 -3.30
CA ILE A 73 6.73 11.21 -2.32
C ILE A 73 5.82 12.19 -1.57
N CYS A 74 6.35 13.33 -1.13
CA CYS A 74 5.56 14.33 -0.41
C CYS A 74 4.44 14.91 -1.27
N MET A 75 4.70 15.25 -2.54
CA MET A 75 3.66 15.73 -3.44
C MET A 75 2.57 14.69 -3.68
N ASN A 76 2.93 13.41 -3.90
CA ASN A 76 1.92 12.35 -4.07
C ASN A 76 1.09 12.10 -2.80
N TYR A 77 1.67 12.32 -1.62
CA TYR A 77 0.91 12.27 -0.36
C TYR A 77 -0.07 13.45 -0.24
N LEU A 78 0.36 14.67 -0.59
CA LEU A 78 -0.49 15.86 -0.58
C LEU A 78 -1.61 15.78 -1.63
N GLU A 79 -1.32 15.26 -2.82
CA GLU A 79 -2.32 14.90 -3.84
C GLU A 79 -3.40 13.99 -3.22
N GLY A 80 -3.01 12.97 -2.45
CA GLY A 80 -3.96 12.07 -1.80
C GLY A 80 -4.84 12.72 -0.74
N LEU A 81 -4.29 13.68 0.01
CA LEU A 81 -5.09 14.48 0.94
C LEU A 81 -6.13 15.33 0.19
N GLU A 82 -5.71 16.00 -0.89
CA GLU A 82 -6.64 16.77 -1.73
C GLU A 82 -7.70 15.88 -2.37
N TRP A 83 -7.29 14.74 -2.96
CA TRP A 83 -8.19 13.75 -3.56
C TRP A 83 -9.27 13.32 -2.58
N THR A 84 -8.83 12.93 -1.37
CA THR A 84 -9.72 12.46 -0.31
C THR A 84 -10.69 13.56 0.10
N MET A 85 -10.19 14.79 0.29
CA MET A 85 -11.04 15.92 0.66
C MET A 85 -12.08 16.21 -0.42
N LYS A 86 -11.68 16.27 -1.69
CA LYS A 86 -12.59 16.47 -2.83
C LYS A 86 -13.64 15.35 -2.94
N TYR A 87 -13.23 14.10 -2.74
CA TYR A 87 -14.15 12.95 -2.74
C TYR A 87 -15.30 13.09 -1.74
N TYR A 88 -15.02 13.59 -0.53
CA TYR A 88 -16.05 13.78 0.51
C TYR A 88 -16.85 15.07 0.37
N THR A 89 -16.30 16.11 -0.25
CA THR A 89 -16.91 17.46 -0.25
C THR A 89 -17.55 17.86 -1.57
N THR A 90 -17.12 17.26 -2.68
CA THR A 90 -17.56 17.63 -4.03
C THR A 90 -17.99 16.39 -4.81
N LYS A 91 -17.06 15.79 -5.56
CA LYS A 91 -17.23 14.58 -6.36
C LYS A 91 -15.88 13.88 -6.50
N CYS A 92 -15.88 12.65 -6.99
CA CYS A 92 -14.64 11.97 -7.36
C CYS A 92 -13.93 12.74 -8.47
N SER A 93 -12.78 13.34 -8.16
CA SER A 93 -12.01 14.15 -9.12
C SER A 93 -11.22 13.31 -10.11
N SER A 94 -10.87 12.08 -9.73
CA SER A 94 -10.24 11.10 -10.61
C SER A 94 -10.44 9.67 -10.11
N TRP A 95 -11.03 8.82 -10.94
CA TRP A 95 -11.26 7.40 -10.69
C TRP A 95 -10.00 6.54 -10.83
N THR A 96 -8.98 7.04 -11.52
CA THR A 96 -7.72 6.33 -11.79
C THR A 96 -6.58 6.76 -10.88
N TRP A 97 -6.75 7.84 -10.11
CA TRP A 97 -5.73 8.30 -9.17
C TRP A 97 -5.57 7.29 -8.02
N CYS A 98 -4.33 6.98 -7.67
CA CYS A 98 -3.99 6.17 -6.51
C CYS A 98 -2.71 6.69 -5.83
N TYR A 99 -2.60 6.47 -4.53
CA TYR A 99 -1.35 6.69 -3.80
C TYR A 99 -0.35 5.61 -4.18
N LYS A 100 0.90 6.01 -4.47
CA LYS A 100 1.88 5.14 -5.16
C LYS A 100 2.81 4.36 -4.24
N TYR A 101 2.63 4.45 -2.92
CA TYR A 101 3.55 3.89 -1.94
C TYR A 101 2.77 3.21 -0.80
N ASP A 102 3.36 2.22 -0.15
CA ASP A 102 2.72 1.55 0.99
C ASP A 102 2.82 2.37 2.29
N TYR A 103 3.83 3.25 2.35
CA TYR A 103 4.17 4.03 3.53
C TYR A 103 4.11 5.54 3.27
N PRO A 104 3.86 6.36 4.31
CA PRO A 104 3.83 7.82 4.19
C PRO A 104 5.25 8.43 4.21
N PRO A 105 5.45 9.65 3.68
CA PRO A 105 6.69 10.40 3.89
C PRO A 105 6.85 10.79 5.36
N LEU A 106 8.07 11.16 5.75
CA LEU A 106 8.31 11.74 7.07
C LEU A 106 7.64 13.11 7.19
N TRP A 107 6.97 13.38 8.32
CA TRP A 107 6.34 14.67 8.62
C TRP A 107 7.24 15.89 8.38
N LYS A 108 8.50 15.82 8.81
CA LYS A 108 9.48 16.90 8.65
C LYS A 108 9.84 17.18 7.19
N ASP A 109 9.68 16.19 6.31
CA ASP A 109 9.90 16.35 4.87
C ASP A 109 8.62 16.89 4.25
N LEU A 110 7.45 16.35 4.63
CA LEU A 110 6.14 16.80 4.17
C LEU A 110 5.93 18.30 4.38
N VAL A 111 6.22 18.82 5.58
CA VAL A 111 6.07 20.25 5.92
C VAL A 111 6.83 21.18 4.97
N LYS A 112 7.94 20.72 4.36
CA LYS A 112 8.73 21.54 3.44
C LYS A 112 8.10 21.70 2.06
N TYR A 113 7.15 20.84 1.71
CA TYR A 113 6.50 20.80 0.40
C TYR A 113 5.01 21.18 0.46
N ILE A 114 4.49 21.54 1.63
CA ILE A 114 3.15 22.12 1.74
C ILE A 114 3.14 23.46 0.97
N PRO A 115 2.23 23.64 0.00
CA PRO A 115 2.14 24.88 -0.74
C PRO A 115 1.76 26.05 0.17
N SER A 116 2.34 27.22 -0.08
CA SER A 116 2.00 28.45 0.67
C SER A 116 0.74 29.14 0.16
N TRP A 117 0.23 28.74 -1.01
CA TRP A 117 -0.89 29.37 -1.72
C TRP A 117 -1.86 28.29 -2.20
N ASP A 118 -3.07 28.70 -2.56
CA ASP A 118 -4.06 27.82 -3.16
C ASP A 118 -3.46 27.13 -4.39
N THR A 119 -3.36 25.81 -4.29
CA THR A 119 -2.73 24.96 -5.30
C THR A 119 -3.62 23.76 -5.53
N THR A 120 -4.10 23.62 -6.77
CA THR A 120 -4.72 22.38 -7.24
C THR A 120 -3.61 21.38 -7.58
N MET A 121 -3.60 20.22 -6.93
CA MET A 121 -2.64 19.14 -7.23
C MET A 121 -3.28 18.05 -8.09
N ILE A 122 -4.59 17.85 -7.95
CA ILE A 122 -5.38 16.94 -8.76
C ILE A 122 -6.38 17.74 -9.57
N GLU A 123 -6.05 17.87 -10.86
CA GLU A 123 -6.95 18.36 -11.87
C GLU A 123 -8.11 17.40 -12.08
N GLU A 124 -9.31 17.94 -12.33
CA GLU A 124 -10.42 17.13 -12.78
C GLU A 124 -10.06 16.51 -14.13
N ASN A 125 -10.32 15.21 -14.27
CA ASN A 125 -10.09 14.50 -15.52
C ASN A 125 -11.33 13.74 -15.97
N ASP A 126 -11.37 13.40 -17.25
CA ASP A 126 -12.46 12.61 -17.86
C ASP A 126 -12.41 11.13 -17.48
N SER A 127 -11.75 10.77 -16.37
CA SER A 127 -11.75 9.40 -15.91
C SER A 127 -13.16 8.98 -15.55
N LYS A 128 -13.52 7.77 -15.97
CA LYS A 128 -14.82 7.16 -15.72
C LYS A 128 -14.64 5.92 -14.86
N PRO A 129 -15.69 5.51 -14.13
CA PRO A 129 -15.71 4.19 -13.50
C PRO A 129 -15.35 3.10 -14.52
N ILE A 130 -14.51 2.17 -14.09
CA ILE A 130 -14.15 0.99 -14.90
C ILE A 130 -15.32 0.01 -14.97
N LEU A 131 -15.36 -0.80 -16.03
CA LEU A 131 -16.40 -1.82 -16.19
C LEU A 131 -16.33 -2.85 -15.04
N PRO A 132 -17.47 -3.40 -14.57
CA PRO A 132 -17.50 -4.36 -13.49
C PRO A 132 -16.59 -5.58 -13.71
N GLU A 133 -16.50 -6.10 -14.93
CA GLU A 133 -15.67 -7.25 -15.29
C GLU A 133 -14.17 -6.93 -15.15
N ILE A 134 -13.78 -5.73 -15.58
CA ILE A 134 -12.40 -5.25 -15.47
C ILE A 134 -12.05 -5.01 -14.00
N GLN A 135 -12.98 -4.42 -13.24
CA GLN A 135 -12.81 -4.24 -11.81
C GLN A 135 -12.64 -5.58 -11.10
N LEU A 136 -13.48 -6.58 -11.41
CA LEU A 136 -13.37 -7.92 -10.86
C LEU A 136 -12.02 -8.55 -11.20
N ALA A 137 -11.55 -8.43 -12.44
CA ALA A 137 -10.23 -8.93 -12.82
C ALA A 137 -9.10 -8.20 -12.09
N TYR A 138 -9.26 -6.92 -11.79
CA TYR A 138 -8.27 -6.13 -11.05
C TYR A 138 -8.19 -6.50 -9.57
N VAL A 139 -9.31 -6.83 -8.92
CA VAL A 139 -9.37 -7.05 -7.46
C VAL A 139 -9.38 -8.50 -7.02
N LEU A 140 -9.87 -9.42 -7.85
CA LEU A 140 -10.08 -10.80 -7.41
C LEU A 140 -8.75 -11.57 -7.32
N PRO A 141 -8.57 -12.37 -6.26
CA PRO A 141 -7.45 -13.29 -6.19
C PRO A 141 -7.64 -14.46 -7.16
N ARG A 142 -6.54 -15.10 -7.53
CA ARG A 142 -6.51 -16.19 -8.52
C ARG A 142 -7.60 -17.27 -8.36
N PRO A 143 -7.86 -17.83 -7.16
CA PRO A 143 -8.88 -18.87 -6.99
C PRO A 143 -10.31 -18.40 -7.31
N SER A 144 -10.55 -17.09 -7.26
CA SER A 144 -11.85 -16.47 -7.49
C SER A 144 -12.00 -15.91 -8.91
N LEU A 145 -10.94 -15.90 -9.74
CA LEU A 145 -11.01 -15.39 -11.11
C LEU A 145 -11.99 -16.16 -12.01
N LYS A 146 -12.34 -17.39 -11.64
CA LYS A 146 -13.40 -18.18 -12.29
C LYS A 146 -14.80 -17.53 -12.23
N LEU A 147 -14.98 -16.47 -11.44
CA LEU A 147 -16.20 -15.66 -11.40
C LEU A 147 -16.32 -14.69 -12.59
N LEU A 148 -15.24 -14.50 -13.36
CA LEU A 148 -15.25 -13.73 -14.60
C LEU A 148 -15.92 -14.53 -15.73
N PRO A 149 -16.38 -13.85 -16.80
CA PRO A 149 -16.81 -14.53 -18.02
C PRO A 149 -15.74 -15.52 -18.52
N SER A 150 -16.15 -16.72 -18.94
CA SER A 150 -15.23 -17.83 -19.25
C SER A 150 -14.15 -17.46 -20.27
N ALA A 151 -14.53 -16.83 -21.38
CA ALA A 151 -13.59 -16.41 -22.41
C ALA A 151 -12.54 -15.41 -21.88
N PHE A 152 -12.94 -14.49 -21.00
CA PHE A 152 -12.03 -13.53 -20.39
C PHE A 152 -11.10 -14.20 -19.37
N TYR A 153 -11.65 -15.06 -18.52
CA TYR A 153 -10.89 -15.85 -17.56
C TYR A 153 -9.82 -16.71 -18.25
N GLU A 154 -10.17 -17.45 -19.30
CA GLU A 154 -9.24 -18.31 -20.03
C GLU A 154 -8.08 -17.51 -20.64
N LYS A 155 -8.39 -16.37 -21.27
CA LYS A 155 -7.39 -15.47 -21.85
C LYS A 155 -6.48 -14.86 -20.79
N LEU A 156 -7.05 -14.39 -19.68
CA LEU A 156 -6.30 -13.84 -18.55
C LEU A 156 -5.33 -14.88 -17.96
N MET A 157 -5.79 -16.13 -17.81
CA MET A 157 -4.99 -17.23 -17.27
C MET A 157 -3.96 -17.79 -18.26
N SER A 158 -4.15 -17.59 -19.56
CA SER A 158 -3.14 -17.87 -20.59
C SER A 158 -2.05 -16.79 -20.59
N ASP A 159 -2.45 -15.53 -20.67
CA ASP A 159 -1.56 -14.45 -21.09
C ASP A 159 -0.97 -13.64 -19.92
N ARG A 160 -1.64 -13.64 -18.76
CA ARG A 160 -1.33 -12.78 -17.60
C ARG A 160 -1.34 -13.52 -16.26
N LYS A 161 -1.18 -14.84 -16.27
CA LYS A 161 -1.16 -15.69 -15.06
C LYS A 161 -0.18 -15.21 -13.98
N GLN A 162 0.94 -14.62 -14.40
CA GLN A 162 1.98 -14.05 -13.54
C GLN A 162 1.49 -12.87 -12.69
N ASN A 163 0.46 -12.16 -13.14
CA ASN A 163 -0.14 -11.05 -12.40
C ASN A 163 -0.97 -11.53 -11.20
N TYR A 164 -1.25 -12.84 -11.11
CA TYR A 164 -2.09 -13.44 -10.07
C TYR A 164 -1.33 -14.54 -9.31
N PRO A 165 -0.36 -14.17 -8.46
CA PRO A 165 0.41 -15.13 -7.68
C PRO A 165 -0.47 -15.87 -6.65
N ILE A 166 -0.12 -17.12 -6.35
CA ILE A 166 -0.80 -17.92 -5.30
C ILE A 166 -0.26 -17.56 -3.91
N SER A 167 1.01 -17.20 -3.83
CA SER A 167 1.70 -16.76 -2.61
C SER A 167 2.32 -15.39 -2.84
N CYS A 168 2.15 -14.49 -1.90
CA CYS A 168 2.76 -13.16 -1.89
C CYS A 168 3.60 -12.98 -0.62
N LYS A 169 4.54 -12.03 -0.68
CA LYS A 169 5.25 -11.58 0.52
C LYS A 169 4.33 -10.62 1.27
N ILE A 170 4.36 -10.71 2.59
CA ILE A 170 3.60 -9.82 3.47
C ILE A 170 4.58 -8.92 4.20
N HIS A 171 4.34 -7.61 4.14
CA HIS A 171 5.10 -6.59 4.85
C HIS A 171 4.25 -6.04 5.98
N TRP A 172 4.82 -5.95 7.18
CA TRP A 172 4.07 -5.52 8.37
C TRP A 172 4.84 -4.52 9.23
N ALA A 173 5.82 -3.83 8.65
CA ALA A 173 6.55 -2.80 9.38
C ALA A 173 5.56 -1.75 9.88
N PHE A 174 5.60 -1.44 11.17
CA PHE A 174 4.66 -0.53 11.83
C PHE A 174 3.19 -0.99 11.87
N CYS A 175 2.87 -2.24 11.54
CA CYS A 175 1.56 -2.84 11.82
C CYS A 175 1.53 -3.34 13.27
N LYS A 176 0.35 -3.36 13.88
CA LYS A 176 0.10 -3.96 15.19
C LYS A 176 -0.49 -5.35 15.01
N TYR A 177 -1.42 -5.51 14.08
CA TYR A 177 -2.07 -6.80 13.82
C TYR A 177 -1.78 -7.32 12.41
N PHE A 178 -1.80 -8.65 12.24
CA PHE A 178 -1.48 -9.28 10.96
C PHE A 178 -2.40 -8.83 9.82
N TRP A 179 -3.68 -8.60 10.10
CA TRP A 179 -4.64 -8.09 9.12
C TRP A 179 -4.39 -6.64 8.69
N GLU A 180 -3.55 -5.88 9.41
CA GLU A 180 -3.10 -4.53 9.02
C GLU A 180 -1.90 -4.58 8.04
N SER A 181 -1.39 -5.77 7.72
CA SER A 181 -0.20 -5.94 6.89
C SER A 181 -0.47 -5.71 5.40
N HIS A 182 0.58 -5.41 4.65
CA HIS A 182 0.55 -5.14 3.22
C HIS A 182 0.95 -6.38 2.43
N ALA A 183 0.17 -6.76 1.42
CA ALA A 183 0.53 -7.82 0.49
C ALA A 183 1.30 -7.25 -0.70
N GLU A 184 2.51 -7.76 -0.94
CA GLU A 184 3.30 -7.41 -2.12
C GLU A 184 2.76 -8.18 -3.34
N LEU A 185 1.96 -7.48 -4.14
CA LEU A 185 1.35 -7.99 -5.37
C LEU A 185 1.99 -7.32 -6.58
N PRO A 186 2.10 -8.03 -7.72
CA PRO A 186 2.57 -7.42 -8.96
C PRO A 186 1.60 -6.31 -9.41
N PRO A 187 2.11 -5.21 -9.97
CA PRO A 187 1.26 -4.17 -10.51
C PRO A 187 0.45 -4.72 -11.69
N ILE A 188 -0.83 -4.35 -11.74
CA ILE A 188 -1.74 -4.70 -12.84
C ILE A 188 -2.08 -3.42 -13.59
N ASP A 189 -1.79 -3.39 -14.88
CA ASP A 189 -2.17 -2.28 -15.75
C ASP A 189 -3.65 -2.43 -16.16
N ILE A 190 -4.45 -1.42 -15.86
CA ILE A 190 -5.88 -1.40 -16.17
C ILE A 190 -6.12 -1.32 -17.68
N ASP A 191 -5.24 -0.65 -18.43
CA ASP A 191 -5.41 -0.52 -19.88
C ASP A 191 -5.08 -1.84 -20.60
N ASP A 192 -4.11 -2.60 -20.11
CA ASP A 192 -3.85 -3.99 -20.54
C ASP A 192 -5.07 -4.90 -20.29
N LEU A 193 -5.73 -4.77 -19.13
CA LEU A 193 -6.96 -5.52 -18.84
C LEU A 193 -8.11 -5.14 -19.78
N LYS A 194 -8.28 -3.85 -20.09
CA LYS A 194 -9.30 -3.37 -21.05
C LYS A 194 -9.09 -3.96 -22.44
N GLU A 195 -7.83 -4.00 -22.90
CA GLU A 195 -7.48 -4.56 -24.19
C GLU A 195 -7.75 -6.07 -24.23
N LEU A 196 -7.33 -6.80 -23.19
CA LEU A 196 -7.58 -8.24 -23.06
C LEU A 196 -9.07 -8.57 -23.05
N PHE A 197 -9.86 -7.82 -22.27
CA PHE A 197 -11.31 -7.99 -22.20
C PHE A 197 -11.96 -7.73 -23.57
N SER A 198 -11.57 -6.66 -24.26
CA SER A 198 -12.10 -6.34 -25.59
C SER A 198 -11.76 -7.42 -26.61
N ASN A 199 -10.58 -8.02 -26.51
CA ASN A 199 -10.13 -9.10 -27.39
C ASN A 199 -10.66 -10.49 -26.99
N SER A 200 -11.33 -10.66 -25.85
CA SER A 200 -12.00 -11.92 -25.49
C SER A 200 -13.47 -11.97 -25.90
N GLN A 201 -14.04 -10.81 -26.29
CA GLN A 201 -15.42 -10.70 -26.80
C GLN A 201 -15.50 -10.82 -28.33
N LYS A 202 -14.36 -10.85 -29.01
CA LYS A 202 -14.24 -11.10 -30.46
C LYS A 202 -14.09 -12.60 -30.70
#